data_AF-A0A8G2BFW4-F1
#
_entry.id   AF-A0A8G2BFW4-F1
#
_cell.length_a   1.000
_cell.length_b   1.000
_cell.length_c   1.000
_cell.angle_alpha   90.00
_cell.angle_beta   90.00
_cell.angle_gamma   90.00
#
_symmetry.space_group_name_H-M   'P 1'
#
loop_
_entity.id
_entity.type
_entity.pdbx_description
1 polymer ?
#
loop_
_entity_poly.entity_id
_entity_poly.type
_entity_poly.pdbx_seq_one_letter_code
_entity_poly.pdbx_strand_id
1 'polypeptide(L)'
;MAPMTDIKPGFRDPVLDSQATFRAVLDAMARPGRLRTLALLEDPPAPLAPATAAVCLALVDQDTPLWIAPDLRSQAAETFMKFHCGCPIVDDRAKAAFAIASAAKLPSLGGFAIGDDAYPETSTTVIVQTVGLAAGDGLTLSGPGIEDTHRLAVSGLRSGVWREWMENGVLFPCGIDLILVDGATLAALPRTTTVTEA
;
A
#
# COMPACT_ATOMS: atom_id res chain seq x y z
N MET A 1 -4.08 -9.71 -30.19
CA MET A 1 -4.02 -8.29 -29.76
C MET A 1 -5.43 -7.91 -29.35
N ALA A 2 -5.72 -7.84 -28.05
CA ALA A 2 -7.03 -7.35 -27.59
C ALA A 2 -7.14 -5.87 -27.97
N PRO A 3 -8.28 -5.39 -28.49
CA PRO A 3 -8.42 -3.99 -28.88
C PRO A 3 -8.31 -3.10 -27.64
N MET A 4 -7.49 -2.04 -27.72
CA MET A 4 -7.24 -0.98 -26.70
C MET A 4 -8.47 -0.09 -26.44
N THR A 5 -9.66 -0.66 -26.45
CA THR A 5 -10.91 0.10 -26.35
C THR A 5 -11.29 0.24 -24.88
N ASP A 6 -11.12 1.48 -24.39
CA ASP A 6 -11.57 2.05 -23.12
C ASP A 6 -10.66 1.81 -21.89
N ILE A 7 -9.43 2.32 -21.96
CA ILE A 7 -8.56 2.48 -20.79
C ILE A 7 -9.02 3.71 -20.00
N LYS A 8 -9.45 3.49 -18.75
CA LYS A 8 -9.83 4.57 -17.84
C LYS A 8 -8.68 5.56 -17.59
N PRO A 9 -8.96 6.86 -17.39
CA PRO A 9 -7.93 7.88 -17.26
C PRO A 9 -7.11 7.73 -15.98
N GLY A 10 -5.84 8.17 -16.06
CA GLY A 10 -4.96 8.34 -14.91
C GLY A 10 -5.15 9.71 -14.26
N PHE A 11 -4.09 10.26 -13.68
CA PHE A 11 -4.09 11.61 -13.12
C PHE A 11 -4.52 12.67 -14.15
N ARG A 12 -5.18 13.73 -13.67
CA ARG A 12 -5.63 14.85 -14.51
C ARG A 12 -4.45 15.71 -14.92
N ASP A 13 -3.58 16.03 -13.97
CA ASP A 13 -2.25 16.56 -14.21
C ASP A 13 -1.22 15.51 -13.76
N PRO A 14 -0.67 14.71 -14.69
CA PRO A 14 0.25 13.63 -14.34
C PRO A 14 1.47 14.06 -13.52
N VAL A 15 1.91 15.32 -13.63
CA VAL A 15 3.07 15.81 -12.91
C VAL A 15 2.68 16.28 -11.51
N LEU A 16 1.70 17.18 -11.42
CA LEU A 16 1.32 17.79 -10.15
C LEU A 16 0.62 16.79 -9.23
N ASP A 17 -0.30 15.98 -9.77
CA ASP A 17 -1.06 15.02 -8.97
C ASP A 17 -0.16 13.86 -8.49
N SER A 18 0.76 13.41 -9.33
CA SER A 18 1.77 12.40 -8.95
C SER A 18 2.69 12.93 -7.86
N GLN A 19 3.23 14.14 -8.00
CA GLN A 19 4.09 14.74 -6.98
C GLN A 19 3.34 14.94 -5.65
N ALA A 20 2.09 15.42 -5.70
CA ALA A 20 1.27 15.61 -4.50
C ALA A 20 1.00 14.28 -3.79
N THR A 21 0.65 13.24 -4.55
CA THR A 21 0.43 11.89 -4.02
C THR A 21 1.70 11.30 -3.43
N PHE A 22 2.83 11.39 -4.14
CA PHE A 22 4.14 10.95 -3.66
C PHE A 22 4.51 11.61 -2.33
N ARG A 23 4.34 12.94 -2.22
CA ARG A 23 4.63 13.69 -0.99
C ARG A 23 3.72 13.28 0.17
N ALA A 24 2.45 13.01 -0.10
CA ALA A 24 1.52 12.53 0.92
C ALA A 24 1.92 11.15 1.44
N VAL A 25 2.32 10.23 0.55
CA VAL A 25 2.86 8.92 0.97
C VAL A 25 4.16 9.07 1.74
N LEU A 26 5.10 9.90 1.27
CA LEU A 26 6.37 10.13 1.94
C LEU A 26 6.17 10.68 3.36
N ASP A 27 5.27 11.65 3.54
CA ASP A 27 4.99 12.21 4.86
C ASP A 27 4.25 11.21 5.78
N ALA A 28 3.42 10.32 5.22
CA ALA A 28 2.81 9.23 5.99
C ALA A 28 3.84 8.16 6.42
N MET A 29 4.79 7.83 5.55
CA MET A 29 5.91 6.92 5.88
C MET A 29 6.84 7.54 6.93
N ALA A 30 7.13 8.84 6.82
CA ALA A 30 7.98 9.56 7.77
C ALA A 30 7.32 9.82 9.13
N ARG A 31 5.99 9.75 9.20
CA ARG A 31 5.20 9.96 10.43
C ARG A 31 4.18 8.83 10.59
N PRO A 32 4.64 7.62 10.95
CA PRO A 32 3.82 6.42 10.89
C PRO A 32 2.49 6.56 11.65
N GLY A 33 1.44 6.06 11.01
CA GLY A 33 0.07 6.10 11.52
C GLY A 33 -0.65 7.44 11.44
N ARG A 34 0.01 8.55 11.07
CA ARG A 34 -0.69 9.81 10.83
C ARG A 34 -1.50 9.74 9.54
N LEU A 35 -2.73 10.21 9.61
CA LEU A 35 -3.62 10.26 8.45
C LEU A 35 -3.21 11.37 7.48
N ARG A 36 -3.21 11.05 6.18
CA ARG A 36 -3.04 11.97 5.06
C ARG A 36 -4.19 11.82 4.09
N THR A 37 -4.56 12.93 3.46
CA THR A 37 -5.63 12.95 2.47
C THR A 37 -5.04 13.11 1.08
N LEU A 38 -5.49 12.29 0.15
CA LEU A 38 -5.14 12.33 -1.26
C LEU A 38 -6.23 13.03 -2.07
N ALA A 39 -5.82 13.65 -3.18
CA ALA A 39 -6.73 13.86 -4.29
C ALA A 39 -7.05 12.49 -4.90
N LEU A 40 -8.34 12.18 -5.03
CA LEU A 40 -8.77 10.89 -5.57
C LEU A 40 -8.68 10.87 -7.08
N LEU A 41 -8.32 9.70 -7.61
CA LEU A 41 -8.52 9.41 -9.01
C LEU A 41 -10.02 9.32 -9.31
N GLU A 42 -10.50 10.03 -10.33
CA GLU A 42 -11.95 10.17 -10.57
C GLU A 42 -12.62 8.82 -10.92
N ASP A 43 -11.96 7.97 -11.70
CA ASP A 43 -12.58 6.76 -12.24
C ASP A 43 -11.57 5.63 -12.50
N PRO A 44 -10.92 5.03 -11.47
CA PRO A 44 -10.16 3.80 -11.64
C PRO A 44 -11.09 2.62 -12.03
N PRO A 45 -10.55 1.55 -12.65
CA PRO A 45 -11.31 0.32 -12.84
C PRO A 45 -11.60 -0.34 -11.48
N ALA A 46 -12.87 -0.58 -11.19
CA ALA A 46 -13.26 -1.44 -10.09
C ALA A 46 -12.61 -2.83 -10.24
N PRO A 47 -12.19 -3.47 -9.13
CA PRO A 47 -12.42 -3.10 -7.73
C PRO A 47 -11.29 -2.26 -7.08
N LEU A 48 -10.41 -1.62 -7.86
CA LEU A 48 -9.38 -0.74 -7.31
C LEU A 48 -10.01 0.50 -6.69
N ALA A 49 -9.63 0.81 -5.46
CA ALA A 49 -10.01 2.06 -4.82
C ALA A 49 -9.26 3.23 -5.47
N PRO A 50 -9.89 4.41 -5.60
CA PRO A 50 -9.25 5.62 -6.11
C PRO A 50 -7.91 5.98 -5.47
N ALA A 51 -7.81 5.89 -4.14
CA ALA A 51 -6.56 6.15 -3.42
C ALA A 51 -5.48 5.10 -3.74
N THR A 52 -5.83 3.81 -3.83
CA THR A 52 -4.90 2.75 -4.25
C THR A 52 -4.33 3.02 -5.63
N ALA A 53 -5.19 3.36 -6.59
CA ALA A 53 -4.77 3.65 -7.95
C ALA A 53 -3.85 4.88 -7.99
N ALA A 54 -4.20 5.96 -7.29
CA ALA A 54 -3.34 7.14 -7.18
C ALA A 54 -1.97 6.80 -6.59
N VAL A 55 -1.91 6.02 -5.49
CA VAL A 55 -0.64 5.58 -4.89
C VAL A 55 0.18 4.77 -5.90
N CYS A 56 -0.44 3.85 -6.65
CA CYS A 56 0.27 3.07 -7.67
C CYS A 56 0.81 3.97 -8.79
N LEU A 57 0.01 4.91 -9.31
CA LEU A 57 0.45 5.83 -10.36
C LEU A 57 1.59 6.76 -9.91
N ALA A 58 1.77 6.97 -8.60
CA ALA A 58 2.83 7.80 -8.05
C ALA A 58 4.11 7.03 -7.70
N LEU A 59 4.04 5.71 -7.49
CA LEU A 59 5.15 4.91 -6.94
C LEU A 59 5.58 3.73 -7.81
N VAL A 60 4.67 3.19 -8.62
CA VAL A 60 4.88 1.97 -9.39
C VAL A 60 5.29 2.36 -10.81
N ASP A 61 6.36 1.74 -11.27
CA ASP A 61 6.91 1.89 -12.62
C ASP A 61 7.27 0.52 -13.24
N GLN A 62 7.89 0.57 -14.43
CA GLN A 62 8.33 -0.59 -15.21
C GLN A 62 9.34 -1.51 -14.50
N ASP A 63 10.07 -1.02 -13.51
CA ASP A 63 11.11 -1.75 -12.79
C ASP A 63 10.58 -2.35 -11.47
N THR A 64 9.31 -2.12 -11.16
CA THR A 64 8.66 -2.55 -9.91
C THR A 64 7.55 -3.57 -10.17
N PRO A 65 7.82 -4.88 -10.05
CA PRO A 65 6.80 -5.90 -10.24
C PRO A 65 5.65 -5.73 -9.24
N LEU A 66 4.42 -5.77 -9.73
CA LEU A 66 3.19 -5.57 -8.97
C LEU A 66 2.42 -6.88 -8.82
N TRP A 67 2.11 -7.25 -7.58
CA TRP A 67 1.16 -8.30 -7.29
C TRP A 67 -0.21 -7.72 -6.93
N ILE A 68 -1.28 -8.27 -7.49
CA ILE A 68 -2.65 -7.84 -7.19
C ILE A 68 -3.40 -9.03 -6.58
N ALA A 69 -3.97 -8.83 -5.40
CA ALA A 69 -4.73 -9.86 -4.71
C ALA A 69 -5.87 -10.41 -5.61
N PRO A 70 -6.18 -11.72 -5.56
CA PRO A 70 -7.14 -12.32 -6.47
C PRO A 70 -8.52 -11.67 -6.49
N ASP A 71 -8.98 -11.14 -5.36
CA ASP A 71 -10.27 -10.44 -5.26
C ASP A 71 -10.23 -9.02 -5.82
N LEU A 72 -9.04 -8.45 -6.03
CA LEU A 72 -8.84 -7.15 -6.68
C LEU A 72 -8.36 -7.25 -8.13
N ARG A 73 -7.96 -8.45 -8.57
CA ARG A 73 -7.32 -8.70 -9.85
C ARG A 73 -8.34 -8.95 -10.96
N SER A 74 -8.79 -7.87 -11.60
CA SER A 74 -9.59 -7.93 -12.83
C SER A 74 -8.73 -7.65 -14.07
N GLN A 75 -9.19 -8.07 -15.25
CA GLN A 75 -8.53 -7.73 -16.52
C GLN A 75 -8.40 -6.20 -16.69
N ALA A 76 -9.40 -5.44 -16.25
CA ALA A 76 -9.39 -3.98 -16.30
C ALA A 76 -8.32 -3.39 -15.37
N ALA A 77 -8.20 -3.90 -14.14
CA ALA A 77 -7.17 -3.49 -13.19
C ALA A 77 -5.75 -3.79 -13.73
N GLU A 78 -5.51 -4.98 -14.27
CA GLU A 78 -4.22 -5.31 -14.88
C GLU A 78 -3.89 -4.42 -16.08
N THR A 79 -4.87 -4.22 -16.97
CA THR A 79 -4.67 -3.41 -18.18
C THR A 79 -4.36 -1.97 -17.81
N PHE A 80 -5.07 -1.42 -16.82
CA PHE A 80 -4.84 -0.08 -16.30
C PHE A 80 -3.45 0.07 -15.68
N MET A 81 -3.01 -0.86 -14.83
CA MET A 81 -1.68 -0.81 -14.21
C MET A 81 -0.56 -0.97 -15.25
N LYS A 82 -0.69 -1.91 -16.19
CA LYS A 82 0.28 -2.08 -17.27
C LYS A 82 0.36 -0.84 -18.16
N PHE A 83 -0.76 -0.17 -18.43
CA PHE A 83 -0.78 1.01 -19.29
C PHE A 83 -0.21 2.26 -18.61
N HIS A 84 -0.66 2.58 -17.39
CA HIS A 84 -0.27 3.81 -16.70
C HIS A 84 1.08 3.71 -15.98
N CYS A 85 1.41 2.53 -15.43
CA CYS A 85 2.65 2.32 -14.68
C CYS A 85 3.73 1.57 -15.49
N GLY A 86 3.37 0.87 -16.57
CA GLY A 86 4.32 0.03 -17.31
C GLY A 86 4.80 -1.21 -16.55
N CYS A 87 4.27 -1.48 -15.35
CA CYS A 87 4.80 -2.48 -14.43
C CYS A 87 4.52 -3.93 -14.87
N PRO A 88 5.45 -4.87 -14.61
CA PRO A 88 5.18 -6.30 -14.69
C PRO A 88 4.13 -6.69 -13.66
N ILE A 89 3.10 -7.44 -14.06
CA ILE A 89 2.16 -8.08 -13.12
C ILE A 89 2.65 -9.50 -12.82
N VAL A 90 2.85 -9.82 -11.55
CA VAL A 90 3.35 -11.13 -11.10
C VAL A 90 2.27 -11.92 -10.37
N ASP A 91 2.27 -13.25 -10.56
CA ASP A 91 1.35 -14.16 -9.86
C ASP A 91 1.85 -14.52 -8.46
N ASP A 92 3.17 -14.58 -8.32
CA ASP A 92 3.86 -14.91 -7.07
C ASP A 92 4.22 -13.63 -6.31
N ARG A 93 3.59 -13.47 -5.15
CA ARG A 93 3.80 -12.31 -4.28
C ARG A 93 5.21 -12.23 -3.68
N ALA A 94 5.98 -13.32 -3.67
CA ALA A 94 7.38 -13.30 -3.24
C ALA A 94 8.29 -12.56 -4.24
N LYS A 95 7.78 -12.23 -5.44
CA LYS A 95 8.51 -11.50 -6.50
C LYS A 95 8.06 -10.06 -6.65
N ALA A 96 7.20 -9.58 -5.77
CA ALA A 96 6.55 -8.28 -5.90
C ALA A 96 7.34 -7.19 -5.17
N ALA A 97 7.62 -6.08 -5.85
CA ALA A 97 8.09 -4.85 -5.21
C ALA A 97 6.91 -4.09 -4.57
N PHE A 98 5.75 -4.12 -5.22
CA PHE A 98 4.49 -3.60 -4.68
C PHE A 98 3.40 -4.66 -4.70
N ALA A 99 2.50 -4.58 -3.73
CA ALA A 99 1.34 -5.46 -3.65
C ALA A 99 0.07 -4.65 -3.37
N ILE A 100 -1.05 -5.03 -3.98
CA ILE A 100 -2.38 -4.46 -3.70
C ILE A 100 -3.24 -5.56 -3.08
N ALA A 101 -3.86 -5.30 -1.94
CA ALA A 101 -4.74 -6.26 -1.26
C ALA A 101 -5.97 -5.59 -0.63
N SER A 102 -7.07 -6.32 -0.51
CA SER A 102 -8.18 -5.89 0.35
C SER A 102 -7.89 -6.28 1.80
N ALA A 103 -8.33 -5.48 2.76
CA ALA A 103 -8.07 -5.73 4.17
C ALA A 103 -8.64 -7.07 4.67
N ALA A 104 -9.83 -7.45 4.17
CA ALA A 104 -10.52 -8.67 4.59
C ALA A 104 -9.88 -9.96 4.03
N LYS A 105 -9.18 -9.87 2.89
CA LYS A 105 -8.53 -11.01 2.22
C LYS A 105 -7.02 -10.84 2.06
N LEU A 106 -6.42 -9.92 2.83
CA LEU A 106 -4.97 -9.75 2.90
C LEU A 106 -4.35 -11.11 3.26
N PRO A 107 -3.50 -11.71 2.39
CA PRO A 107 -2.83 -12.95 2.75
C PRO A 107 -1.90 -12.72 3.95
N SER A 108 -1.46 -13.80 4.59
CA SER A 108 -0.47 -13.71 5.69
C SER A 108 0.71 -12.84 5.27
N LEU A 109 1.18 -11.92 6.10
CA LEU A 109 2.30 -11.03 5.69
C LEU A 109 3.56 -11.84 5.31
N GLY A 110 3.76 -13.00 5.92
CA GLY A 110 4.79 -13.95 5.52
C GLY A 110 4.52 -14.48 4.11
N GLY A 111 5.50 -14.32 3.21
CA GLY A 111 5.44 -14.76 1.81
C GLY A 111 5.56 -13.64 0.78
N PHE A 112 5.52 -12.38 1.21
CA PHE A 112 6.03 -11.26 0.42
C PHE A 112 7.56 -11.21 0.48
N ALA A 113 8.18 -10.49 -0.46
CA ALA A 113 9.62 -10.25 -0.41
C ALA A 113 9.95 -9.38 0.81
N ILE A 114 10.90 -9.81 1.63
CA ILE A 114 11.33 -9.04 2.82
C ILE A 114 12.61 -8.25 2.59
N GLY A 115 13.19 -8.36 1.38
CA GLY A 115 14.54 -7.92 1.09
C GLY A 115 15.60 -8.87 1.66
N ASP A 116 16.83 -8.40 1.72
CA ASP A 116 17.92 -9.06 2.44
C ASP A 116 18.74 -8.03 3.23
N ASP A 117 19.67 -8.48 4.06
CA ASP A 117 20.44 -7.59 4.94
C ASP A 117 21.29 -6.55 4.18
N ALA A 118 21.71 -6.86 2.95
CA ALA A 118 22.47 -5.94 2.11
C ALA A 118 21.56 -4.98 1.35
N TYR A 119 20.35 -5.43 0.97
CA TYR A 119 19.37 -4.69 0.17
C TYR A 119 17.96 -4.77 0.78
N PRO A 120 17.74 -4.24 2.01
CA PRO A 120 16.45 -4.30 2.67
C PRO A 120 15.36 -3.53 1.92
N GLU A 121 15.73 -2.57 1.08
CA GLU A 121 14.84 -1.78 0.23
C GLU A 121 14.16 -2.60 -0.89
N THR A 122 14.66 -3.81 -1.18
CA THR A 122 14.05 -4.71 -2.19
C THR A 122 12.84 -5.48 -1.67
N SER A 123 12.42 -5.22 -0.42
CA SER A 123 11.19 -5.72 0.17
C SER A 123 9.93 -5.23 -0.55
N THR A 124 8.81 -5.94 -0.36
CA THR A 124 7.51 -5.50 -0.83
C THR A 124 6.92 -4.37 0.03
N THR A 125 6.37 -3.34 -0.62
CA THR A 125 5.39 -2.42 0.01
C THR A 125 3.97 -2.85 -0.33
N VAL A 126 3.14 -3.09 0.69
CA VAL A 126 1.75 -3.58 0.50
C VAL A 126 0.75 -2.44 0.71
N ILE A 127 -0.02 -2.14 -0.32
CA ILE A 127 -1.12 -1.18 -0.34
C ILE A 127 -2.42 -1.92 -0.01
N VAL A 128 -3.02 -1.61 1.15
CA VAL A 128 -4.17 -2.32 1.69
C VAL A 128 -5.42 -1.46 1.64
N GLN A 129 -6.44 -1.89 0.89
CA GLN A 129 -7.77 -1.28 0.86
C GLN A 129 -8.55 -1.67 2.12
N THR A 130 -8.61 -0.77 3.08
CA THR A 130 -9.29 -0.95 4.36
C THR A 130 -10.74 -0.46 4.32
N VAL A 131 -11.48 -0.70 5.41
CA VAL A 131 -12.88 -0.25 5.56
C VAL A 131 -12.99 1.02 6.41
N GLY A 132 -11.92 1.38 7.12
CA GLY A 132 -11.94 2.49 8.04
C GLY A 132 -10.56 2.81 8.61
N LEU A 133 -10.18 4.08 8.60
CA LEU A 133 -9.01 4.61 9.30
C LEU A 133 -9.42 5.75 10.24
N ALA A 134 -9.02 5.69 11.51
CA ALA A 134 -9.26 6.76 12.47
C ALA A 134 -8.05 7.01 13.37
N ALA A 135 -7.66 8.28 13.52
CA ALA A 135 -6.60 8.70 14.44
C ALA A 135 -7.14 8.82 15.87
N GLY A 136 -6.27 8.61 16.85
CA GLY A 136 -6.58 8.82 18.27
C GLY A 136 -7.18 7.61 18.98
N ASP A 137 -7.47 6.51 18.27
CA ASP A 137 -7.99 5.28 18.86
C ASP A 137 -7.26 4.02 18.37
N GLY A 138 -7.62 2.84 18.89
CA GLY A 138 -7.10 1.55 18.44
C GLY A 138 -5.68 1.27 18.93
N LEU A 139 -4.80 0.93 18.00
CA LEU A 139 -3.43 0.50 18.28
C LEU A 139 -2.62 1.65 18.85
N THR A 140 -1.69 1.33 19.75
CA THR A 140 -0.64 2.26 20.14
C THR A 140 0.59 2.01 19.27
N LEU A 141 1.07 3.05 18.60
CA LEU A 141 2.20 3.04 17.69
C LEU A 141 3.39 3.76 18.30
N SER A 142 4.59 3.22 18.09
CA SER A 142 5.86 3.85 18.48
C SER A 142 6.98 3.49 17.50
N GLY A 143 8.12 4.17 17.62
CA GLY A 143 9.28 3.98 16.75
C GLY A 143 9.66 5.24 15.97
N PRO A 144 10.57 5.12 14.98
CA PRO A 144 11.05 6.27 14.21
C PRO A 144 9.92 7.10 13.58
N GLY A 145 10.00 8.43 13.68
CA GLY A 145 8.96 9.34 13.19
C GLY A 145 7.81 9.60 14.16
N ILE A 146 7.79 8.93 15.31
CA ILE A 146 6.85 9.14 16.42
C ILE A 146 7.64 9.62 17.64
N GLU A 147 7.28 10.77 18.22
CA GLU A 147 7.98 11.36 19.37
C GLU A 147 7.74 10.54 20.65
N ASP A 148 6.48 10.31 21.02
CA ASP A 148 6.09 9.51 22.18
C ASP A 148 5.32 8.26 21.74
N THR A 149 4.05 8.44 21.41
CA THR A 149 3.16 7.43 20.87
C THR A 149 2.15 8.06 19.91
N HIS A 150 1.59 7.27 19.01
CA HIS A 150 0.45 7.68 18.19
C HIS A 150 -0.63 6.60 18.26
N ARG A 151 -1.90 6.97 18.08
CA ARG A 151 -3.00 5.98 18.04
C ARG A 151 -3.65 5.92 16.67
N LEU A 152 -3.80 4.71 16.15
CA LEU A 152 -4.45 4.44 14.87
C LEU A 152 -5.40 3.23 15.00
N ALA A 153 -6.67 3.47 14.67
CA ALA A 153 -7.67 2.42 14.49
C ALA A 153 -7.75 2.08 13.00
N VAL A 154 -7.71 0.78 12.70
CA VAL A 154 -7.82 0.25 11.33
C VAL A 154 -8.91 -0.80 11.30
N SER A 155 -9.86 -0.63 10.41
CA SER A 155 -11.07 -1.46 10.33
C SER A 155 -11.08 -2.36 9.10
N GLY A 156 -11.68 -3.54 9.25
CA GLY A 156 -11.86 -4.52 8.17
C GLY A 156 -10.63 -5.38 7.86
N LEU A 157 -9.54 -5.25 8.64
CA LEU A 157 -8.41 -6.16 8.53
C LEU A 157 -8.80 -7.57 8.96
N ARG A 158 -8.29 -8.54 8.20
CA ARG A 158 -8.20 -9.95 8.57
C ARG A 158 -7.67 -10.08 10.02
N SER A 159 -8.19 -11.07 10.75
CA SER A 159 -7.68 -11.41 12.08
C SER A 159 -6.21 -11.85 12.05
N GLY A 160 -5.42 -11.39 13.02
CA GLY A 160 -4.02 -11.78 13.18
C GLY A 160 -3.02 -10.97 12.36
N VAL A 161 -3.45 -9.95 11.60
CA VAL A 161 -2.52 -9.06 10.86
C VAL A 161 -1.54 -8.37 11.81
N TRP A 162 -1.98 -7.90 12.98
CA TRP A 162 -1.09 -7.23 13.94
C TRP A 162 -0.09 -8.16 14.61
N ARG A 163 -0.45 -9.43 14.85
CA ARG A 163 0.50 -10.46 15.26
C ARG A 163 1.59 -10.66 14.21
N GLU A 164 1.21 -10.78 12.94
CA GLU A 164 2.15 -10.92 11.84
C GLU A 164 2.98 -9.65 11.62
N TRP A 165 2.43 -8.47 11.93
CA TRP A 165 3.18 -7.21 11.89
C TRP A 165 4.28 -7.18 12.96
N MET A 166 4.00 -7.68 14.17
CA MET A 166 5.04 -7.84 15.19
C MET A 166 6.12 -8.83 14.75
N GLU A 167 5.76 -9.92 14.07
CA GLU A 167 6.72 -10.88 13.48
C GLU A 167 7.57 -10.22 12.38
N ASN A 168 6.95 -9.36 11.55
CA ASN A 168 7.66 -8.57 10.54
C ASN A 168 8.69 -7.62 11.15
N GLY A 169 8.36 -6.98 12.29
CA GLY A 169 9.28 -6.08 12.99
C GLY A 169 10.55 -6.77 13.54
N VAL A 170 10.49 -8.06 13.85
CA VAL A 170 11.66 -8.86 14.30
C VAL A 170 12.69 -9.03 13.18
N LEU A 171 12.28 -8.90 11.92
CA LEU A 171 13.14 -9.11 10.74
C LEU A 171 14.05 -7.92 10.43
N PHE A 172 13.94 -6.80 11.15
CA PHE A 172 14.70 -5.58 10.86
C PHE A 172 16.21 -5.87 10.71
N PRO A 173 16.87 -5.40 9.63
CA PRO A 173 16.43 -4.38 8.67
C PRO A 173 15.47 -4.86 7.57
N CYS A 174 15.27 -6.17 7.43
CA CYS A 174 14.31 -6.75 6.49
C CYS A 174 12.85 -6.58 6.98
N GLY A 175 11.91 -6.85 6.09
CA GLY A 175 10.47 -6.81 6.36
C GLY A 175 9.71 -5.99 5.33
N ILE A 176 8.38 -6.10 5.32
CA ILE A 176 7.52 -5.32 4.43
C ILE A 176 7.08 -4.02 5.08
N ASP A 177 6.67 -3.07 4.24
CA ASP A 177 6.01 -1.83 4.66
C ASP A 177 4.52 -1.87 4.28
N LEU A 178 3.66 -1.19 5.05
CA LEU A 178 2.23 -1.09 4.75
C LEU A 178 1.84 0.35 4.40
N ILE A 179 1.02 0.49 3.37
CA ILE A 179 0.22 1.69 3.08
C ILE A 179 -1.24 1.28 3.23
N LEU A 180 -1.93 1.82 4.22
CA LEU A 180 -3.34 1.57 4.47
C LEU A 180 -4.15 2.69 3.82
N VAL A 181 -5.17 2.34 3.04
CA VAL A 181 -6.04 3.33 2.38
C VAL A 181 -7.51 3.11 2.75
N ASP A 182 -8.24 4.20 2.94
CA ASP A 182 -9.68 4.25 3.20
C ASP A 182 -10.28 5.52 2.59
N GLY A 183 -11.15 5.38 1.59
CA GLY A 183 -11.65 6.53 0.82
C GLY A 183 -10.50 7.36 0.25
N ALA A 184 -10.43 8.64 0.63
CA ALA A 184 -9.35 9.57 0.28
C ALA A 184 -8.21 9.61 1.30
N THR A 185 -8.31 8.84 2.38
CA THR A 185 -7.36 8.87 3.48
C THR A 185 -6.36 7.72 3.32
N LEU A 186 -5.11 7.99 3.69
CA LEU A 186 -4.10 6.95 3.88
C LEU A 186 -3.36 7.14 5.21
N ALA A 187 -2.86 6.03 5.72
CA ALA A 187 -1.83 5.96 6.76
C ALA A 187 -0.73 5.02 6.26
N ALA A 188 0.48 5.15 6.77
CA ALA A 188 1.53 4.20 6.47
C ALA A 188 2.20 3.69 7.73
N LEU A 189 2.69 2.46 7.66
CA LEU A 189 3.48 1.80 8.69
C LEU A 189 4.74 1.23 8.02
N PRO A 190 5.88 1.94 8.11
CA PRO A 190 7.16 1.34 7.81
C PRO A 190 7.44 0.17 8.76
N ARG A 191 8.22 -0.82 8.35
CA ARG A 191 8.54 -2.05 9.11
C ARG A 191 9.11 -1.81 10.50
N THR A 192 9.70 -0.64 10.74
CA THR A 192 10.22 -0.21 12.05
C THR A 192 9.13 0.22 13.03
N THR A 193 7.88 0.38 12.57
CA THR A 193 6.77 0.84 13.40
C THR A 193 6.36 -0.28 14.34
N THR A 194 6.52 -0.05 15.63
CA THR A 194 6.06 -0.97 16.66
C THR A 194 4.57 -0.74 16.90
N VAL A 195 3.80 -1.82 17.02
CA VAL A 195 2.37 -1.78 17.34
C VAL A 195 2.12 -2.50 18.66
N THR A 196 1.23 -1.98 19.47
CA THR A 196 0.73 -2.64 20.68
C THR A 196 -0.79 -2.54 20.68
N GLU A 197 -1.46 -3.68 20.80
CA GLU A 197 -2.91 -3.75 20.97
C GLU A 197 -3.30 -3.20 22.35
N ALA A 198 -4.44 -2.52 22.42
CA ALA A 198 -4.95 -1.91 23.65
C ALA A 198 -5.52 -2.97 24.63
#